data_AF-A0A2V8DMZ8-F1
#
_entry.id   AF-A0A2V8DMZ8-F1
#
_cell.length_a   1.000
_cell.length_b   1.000
_cell.length_c   1.000
_cell.angle_alpha   90.00
_cell.angle_beta   90.00
_cell.angle_gamma   90.00
#
_symmetry.space_group_name_H-M   'P 1'
#
loop_
_entity.id
_entity.type
_entity.pdbx_description
1 polymer ?
#
loop_
_entity_poly.entity_id
_entity_poly.type
_entity_poly.pdbx_seq_one_letter_code
_entity_poly.pdbx_strand_id
1 'polypeptide(L)'
;MPSRGHVDPRRGISVSSRWGWGPSASEKTLARDKHYMDRALLLAARGLGRTSPNPLVGAVVVSPDEIVVGQGFHRRAGEAHAEVYALDMAGARARGSTLYCTLEPCCHVGRTGPCVPRIVDAGVAR
;
A
#
# COMPACT_ATOMS: atom_id res chain seq x y z
N MET A 1 -12.71 -47.90 48.78
CA MET A 1 -13.15 -46.49 48.63
C MET A 1 -12.04 -45.71 47.92
N PRO A 2 -12.17 -45.32 46.64
CA PRO A 2 -11.21 -44.42 46.03
C PRO A 2 -11.60 -42.96 46.35
N SER A 3 -10.65 -42.20 46.89
CA SER A 3 -10.81 -40.77 47.18
C SER A 3 -10.84 -39.95 45.89
N ARG A 4 -11.76 -38.99 45.86
CA ARG A 4 -12.05 -38.12 44.72
C ARG A 4 -10.84 -37.22 44.42
N GLY A 5 -10.41 -37.21 43.16
CA GLY A 5 -9.38 -36.30 42.66
C GLY A 5 -9.84 -34.85 42.77
N HIS A 6 -8.96 -33.99 43.27
CA HIS A 6 -9.15 -32.55 43.28
C HIS A 6 -8.62 -32.00 41.94
N VAL A 7 -9.50 -31.48 41.09
CA VAL A 7 -9.12 -30.84 39.83
C VAL A 7 -8.98 -29.34 40.08
N ASP A 8 -7.78 -28.81 39.85
CA ASP A 8 -7.47 -27.37 39.91
C ASP A 8 -8.06 -26.66 38.66
N PRO A 9 -8.99 -25.70 38.80
CA PRO A 9 -9.70 -25.08 37.70
C PRO A 9 -8.93 -23.93 37.00
N ARG A 10 -7.63 -23.70 37.28
CA ARG A 10 -6.92 -22.51 36.77
C ARG A 10 -5.83 -22.74 35.73
N ARG A 11 -5.80 -23.87 35.02
CA ARG A 11 -4.94 -24.03 33.84
C ARG A 11 -5.74 -23.84 32.55
N GLY A 12 -5.97 -22.59 32.18
CA GLY A 12 -6.28 -22.21 30.81
C GLY A 12 -5.06 -22.50 29.93
N ILE A 13 -5.02 -23.69 29.32
CA ILE A 13 -4.02 -24.02 28.31
C ILE A 13 -4.47 -23.35 27.01
N SER A 14 -3.84 -22.22 26.66
CA SER A 14 -3.84 -21.75 25.27
C SER A 14 -3.04 -22.77 24.45
N VAL A 15 -3.73 -23.56 23.64
CA VAL A 15 -3.17 -24.68 22.85
C VAL A 15 -2.49 -24.18 21.55
N SER A 16 -2.41 -22.87 21.29
CA SER A 16 -1.98 -22.36 19.98
C SER A 16 -0.48 -22.21 19.78
N SER A 17 0.35 -22.30 20.82
CA SER A 17 1.78 -21.93 20.72
C SER A 17 2.76 -23.10 20.50
N ARG A 18 2.28 -24.34 20.33
CA ARG A 18 3.16 -25.53 20.25
C ARG A 18 3.33 -26.11 18.83
N TRP A 19 2.62 -25.57 17.86
CA TRP A 19 2.75 -25.94 16.45
C TRP A 19 2.87 -24.64 15.65
N GLY A 20 3.82 -24.53 14.71
CA GLY A 20 4.19 -23.28 14.02
C GLY A 20 3.15 -22.71 13.05
N TRP A 21 1.89 -22.54 13.47
CA TRP A 21 0.81 -21.96 12.69
C TRP A 21 0.91 -20.43 12.74
N GLY A 22 1.74 -19.85 11.86
CA GLY A 22 1.74 -18.43 11.53
C GLY A 22 1.42 -18.24 10.05
N PRO A 23 0.95 -17.05 9.62
CA PRO A 23 0.73 -16.79 8.21
C PRO A 23 2.02 -16.97 7.42
N SER A 24 1.91 -17.61 6.26
CA SER A 24 2.98 -17.77 5.29
C SER A 24 3.53 -16.40 4.86
N ALA A 25 4.75 -16.39 4.31
CA ALA A 25 5.35 -15.16 3.80
C ALA A 25 4.50 -14.50 2.69
N SER A 26 3.79 -15.30 1.90
CA SER A 26 2.86 -14.83 0.86
C SER A 26 1.65 -14.11 1.47
N GLU A 27 1.02 -14.71 2.48
CA GLU A 27 -0.13 -14.09 3.17
C GLU A 27 0.24 -12.78 3.85
N LYS A 28 1.44 -12.71 4.46
CA LYS A 28 1.97 -11.45 5.02
C LYS A 28 2.16 -10.38 3.94
N THR A 29 2.68 -10.76 2.78
CA THR A 29 2.90 -9.85 1.64
C THR A 29 1.58 -9.34 1.08
N LEU A 30 0.59 -10.21 0.87
CA LEU A 30 -0.75 -9.83 0.41
C LEU A 30 -1.45 -8.90 1.40
N ALA A 31 -1.39 -9.19 2.70
CA ALA A 31 -1.96 -8.33 3.73
C ALA A 31 -1.33 -6.94 3.73
N ARG A 32 0.00 -6.86 3.57
CA ARG A 32 0.74 -5.60 3.42
C ARG A 32 0.33 -4.84 2.16
N ASP A 33 0.29 -5.51 1.01
CA ASP A 33 -0.07 -4.89 -0.27
C ASP A 33 -1.49 -4.35 -0.23
N LYS A 34 -2.43 -5.11 0.35
CA LYS A 34 -3.79 -4.65 0.58
C LYS A 34 -3.81 -3.40 1.44
N HIS A 35 -3.07 -3.36 2.55
CA HIS A 35 -3.02 -2.20 3.44
C HIS A 35 -2.56 -0.92 2.74
N TYR A 36 -1.52 -0.99 1.90
CA TYR A 36 -1.07 0.19 1.15
C TYR A 36 -1.98 0.56 -0.01
N MET A 37 -2.60 -0.42 -0.68
CA MET A 37 -3.60 -0.16 -1.70
C MET A 37 -4.87 0.50 -1.11
N ASP A 38 -5.32 0.06 0.06
CA ASP A 38 -6.43 0.70 0.79
C ASP A 38 -6.10 2.18 1.09
N ARG A 39 -4.86 2.48 1.47
CA ARG A 39 -4.41 3.87 1.65
C ARG A 39 -4.42 4.67 0.34
N ALA A 40 -4.00 4.07 -0.77
CA ALA A 40 -4.04 4.71 -2.09
C ALA A 40 -5.49 5.03 -2.51
N LEU A 41 -6.44 4.13 -2.25
CA LEU A 41 -7.87 4.36 -2.49
C LEU A 41 -8.42 5.52 -1.64
N LEU A 42 -8.04 5.62 -0.36
CA LEU A 42 -8.42 6.74 0.51
C LEU A 42 -7.86 8.07 0.02
N LEU A 43 -6.65 8.08 -0.56
CA LEU A 43 -6.07 9.26 -1.19
C LEU A 43 -6.86 9.64 -2.46
N ALA A 44 -7.19 8.66 -3.31
CA ALA A 44 -7.96 8.88 -4.54
C ALA A 44 -9.32 9.54 -4.26
N ALA A 45 -10.01 9.11 -3.19
CA ALA A 45 -11.29 9.67 -2.78
C ALA A 45 -11.24 11.18 -2.48
N ARG A 46 -10.07 11.73 -2.16
CA ARG A 46 -9.91 13.19 -1.95
C ARG A 46 -10.13 13.97 -3.23
N GLY A 47 -9.95 13.39 -4.41
CA GLY A 47 -10.21 14.04 -5.71
C GLY A 47 -11.69 14.15 -6.09
N LEU A 48 -12.60 13.57 -5.30
CA LEU A 48 -14.02 13.46 -5.65
C LEU A 48 -14.63 14.83 -5.97
N GLY A 49 -15.37 14.90 -7.08
CA GLY A 49 -16.01 16.12 -7.56
C GLY A 49 -15.08 17.13 -8.25
N ARG A 50 -13.77 16.84 -8.37
CA ARG A 50 -12.78 17.81 -8.90
C ARG A 50 -11.98 17.31 -10.11
N THR A 51 -11.95 16.00 -10.35
CA THR A 51 -11.10 15.43 -11.41
C THR A 51 -11.79 15.26 -12.75
N SER A 52 -13.13 15.28 -12.82
CA SER A 52 -13.86 15.04 -14.09
C SER A 52 -13.34 15.94 -15.22
N PRO A 53 -13.08 15.40 -16.43
CA PRO A 53 -13.39 14.03 -16.91
C PRO A 53 -12.36 12.95 -16.51
N ASN A 54 -11.29 13.31 -15.80
CA ASN A 54 -10.24 12.37 -15.41
C ASN A 54 -10.66 11.48 -14.22
N PRO A 55 -10.13 10.25 -14.15
CA PRO A 55 -10.43 9.33 -13.05
C PRO A 55 -9.86 9.82 -11.72
N LEU A 56 -10.43 9.27 -10.63
CA LEU A 56 -9.85 9.39 -9.30
C LEU A 56 -8.69 8.41 -9.19
N VAL A 57 -7.50 8.95 -8.92
CA VAL A 57 -6.29 8.14 -8.78
C VAL A 57 -5.56 8.56 -7.51
N GLY A 58 -5.10 7.57 -6.75
CA GLY A 58 -4.24 7.74 -5.59
C GLY A 58 -3.00 6.88 -5.74
N ALA A 59 -1.90 7.34 -5.14
CA ALA A 59 -0.61 6.68 -5.22
C ALA A 59 0.15 6.79 -3.88
N VAL A 60 0.87 5.73 -3.52
CA VAL A 60 1.72 5.64 -2.33
C VAL A 60 3.05 5.01 -2.69
N VAL A 61 4.15 5.61 -2.25
CA VAL A 61 5.51 5.07 -2.38
C VAL A 61 5.97 4.57 -1.01
N VAL A 62 6.38 3.31 -0.95
CA VAL A 62 6.80 2.62 0.28
C VAL A 62 8.24 2.13 0.13
N SER A 63 9.10 2.50 1.08
CA SER A 63 10.50 2.07 1.11
C SER A 63 10.63 0.57 1.43
N PRO A 64 11.80 -0.04 1.16
CA PRO A 64 12.08 -1.42 1.58
C PRO A 64 11.92 -1.66 3.08
N ASP A 65 12.09 -0.61 3.89
CA ASP A 65 11.91 -0.64 5.35
C ASP A 65 10.45 -0.44 5.79
N GLU A 66 9.47 -0.55 4.87
CA GLU A 66 8.04 -0.45 5.15
C GLU A 66 7.58 0.95 5.62
N ILE A 67 8.29 1.99 5.19
CA ILE A 67 7.96 3.37 5.51
C ILE A 67 7.32 4.04 4.30
N VAL A 68 6.17 4.69 4.51
CA VAL A 68 5.58 5.53 3.46
C VAL A 68 6.45 6.77 3.28
N VAL A 69 7.10 6.87 2.12
CA VAL A 69 8.02 7.97 1.79
C VAL A 69 7.40 9.00 0.85
N GLY A 70 6.30 8.65 0.17
CA GLY A 70 5.57 9.57 -0.70
C GLY A 70 4.10 9.20 -0.84
N GLN A 71 3.25 10.21 -1.01
CA GLN A 71 1.81 10.04 -1.19
C GLN A 71 1.27 11.09 -2.15
N GLY A 72 0.31 10.71 -2.98
CA GLY A 72 -0.28 11.58 -3.98
C GLY A 72 -1.70 11.17 -4.36
N PHE A 73 -2.46 12.12 -4.88
CA PHE A 73 -3.74 11.87 -5.55
C PHE A 73 -3.92 12.89 -6.67
N HIS A 74 -4.66 12.52 -7.72
CA HIS A 74 -4.99 13.46 -8.78
C HIS A 74 -5.98 14.51 -8.26
N ARG A 75 -5.55 15.78 -8.19
CA ARG A 75 -6.29 16.86 -7.54
C ARG A 75 -7.39 17.44 -8.42
N ARG A 76 -7.07 17.64 -9.71
CA ARG A 76 -7.95 18.27 -10.71
C ARG A 76 -7.50 17.94 -12.13
N ALA A 77 -8.44 17.90 -13.07
CA ALA A 77 -8.13 17.73 -14.49
C ALA A 77 -7.11 18.76 -15.01
N GLY A 78 -6.06 18.30 -15.69
CA GLY A 78 -4.98 19.13 -16.21
C GLY A 78 -3.81 19.36 -15.25
N GLU A 79 -3.95 18.97 -13.98
CA GLU A 79 -2.83 18.94 -13.03
C GLU A 79 -2.09 17.60 -13.09
N ALA A 80 -0.97 17.52 -12.36
CA ALA A 80 -0.17 16.30 -12.29
C ALA A 80 -0.99 15.09 -11.78
N HIS A 81 -0.60 13.90 -12.22
CA HIS A 81 -1.22 12.66 -11.78
C HIS A 81 -0.74 12.25 -10.37
N ALA A 82 -1.41 11.27 -9.78
CA ALA A 82 -1.14 10.85 -8.41
C ALA A 82 0.31 10.38 -8.21
N GLU A 83 0.83 9.62 -9.18
CA GLU A 83 2.18 9.07 -9.21
C GLU A 83 3.22 10.18 -9.18
N VAL A 84 2.99 11.26 -9.93
CA VAL A 84 3.89 12.41 -9.95
C VAL A 84 3.99 13.04 -8.56
N TYR A 85 2.87 13.33 -7.92
CA TYR A 85 2.89 13.90 -6.56
C TYR A 85 3.54 12.95 -5.54
N ALA A 86 3.29 11.65 -5.66
CA ALA A 86 3.87 10.66 -4.75
C ALA A 86 5.39 10.53 -4.94
N LEU A 87 5.87 10.53 -6.18
CA LEU A 87 7.30 10.48 -6.51
C LEU A 87 8.02 11.77 -6.14
N ASP A 88 7.42 12.94 -6.41
CA ASP A 88 7.98 14.23 -6.04
C ASP A 88 8.15 14.34 -4.50
N MET A 89 7.18 13.81 -3.74
CA MET A 89 7.27 13.73 -2.27
C MET A 89 8.32 12.71 -1.78
N ALA A 90 8.45 11.57 -2.46
CA ALA A 90 9.43 10.55 -2.13
C ALA A 90 10.87 11.01 -2.41
N GLY A 91 11.08 11.78 -3.48
CA GLY A 91 12.38 12.22 -3.93
C GLY A 91 13.32 11.03 -4.15
N ALA A 92 14.57 11.14 -3.68
CA ALA A 92 15.57 10.09 -3.81
C ALA A 92 15.17 8.75 -3.17
N ARG A 93 14.24 8.77 -2.19
CA ARG A 93 13.75 7.56 -1.53
C ARG A 93 12.83 6.71 -2.42
N ALA A 94 12.41 7.21 -3.58
CA ALA A 94 11.64 6.41 -4.55
C ALA A 94 12.46 5.26 -5.14
N ARG A 95 13.80 5.40 -5.20
CA ARG A 95 14.67 4.36 -5.77
C ARG A 95 14.64 3.09 -4.90
N GLY A 96 14.34 1.96 -5.53
CA GLY A 96 14.22 0.67 -4.85
C GLY A 96 12.91 0.49 -4.07
N SER A 97 12.01 1.49 -4.06
CA SER A 97 10.73 1.44 -3.37
C SER A 97 9.66 0.71 -4.19
N THR A 98 8.52 0.38 -3.55
CA THR A 98 7.29 -0.04 -4.22
C THR A 98 6.35 1.15 -4.41
N LEU A 99 5.76 1.29 -5.60
CA LEU A 99 4.68 2.22 -5.91
C LEU A 99 3.34 1.47 -5.96
N TYR A 100 2.43 1.81 -5.06
CA TYR A 100 1.03 1.37 -5.13
C TYR A 100 0.22 2.44 -5.84
N CYS A 101 -0.40 2.11 -6.98
CA CYS A 101 -1.27 3.01 -7.74
C CYS A 101 -2.65 2.37 -7.95
N THR A 102 -3.73 3.14 -7.80
CA THR A 102 -5.10 2.62 -7.93
C THR A 102 -5.54 2.39 -9.38
N LEU A 103 -4.77 2.87 -10.35
CA LEU A 103 -5.02 2.70 -11.78
C LEU A 103 -3.69 2.48 -12.50
N GLU A 104 -3.75 1.84 -13.68
CA GLU A 104 -2.59 1.69 -14.55
C GLU A 104 -1.95 3.05 -14.87
N PRO A 105 -0.63 3.24 -14.65
CA PRO A 105 0.04 4.48 -14.97
C PRO A 105 0.00 4.82 -16.46
N CYS A 106 -0.27 6.08 -16.81
CA CYS A 106 -0.39 6.45 -18.21
C CYS A 106 0.96 6.38 -18.97
N CYS A 107 0.90 5.83 -20.19
CA CYS A 107 2.03 5.71 -21.11
C CYS A 107 1.94 6.64 -22.34
N HIS A 108 0.80 7.32 -22.53
CA HIS A 108 0.58 8.25 -23.63
C HIS A 108 0.80 9.71 -23.18
N VAL A 109 1.12 10.58 -24.13
CA VAL A 109 1.26 12.02 -23.90
C VAL A 109 -0.14 12.66 -24.01
N GLY A 110 -0.60 13.26 -22.92
CA GLY A 110 -1.85 14.01 -22.87
C GLY A 110 -1.59 15.50 -22.60
N ARG A 111 -2.40 16.11 -21.72
CA ARG A 111 -2.16 17.48 -21.22
C ARG A 111 -0.92 17.57 -20.33
N THR A 112 -0.59 16.46 -19.67
CA THR A 112 0.61 16.26 -18.88
C THR A 112 1.48 15.17 -19.53
N GLY A 113 2.77 15.14 -19.20
CA GLY A 113 3.66 14.08 -19.65
C GLY A 113 3.27 12.71 -19.06
N PRO A 114 3.66 11.59 -19.70
CA PRO A 114 3.33 10.24 -19.26
C PRO A 114 3.97 9.92 -17.90
N CYS A 115 3.27 9.14 -17.08
CA CYS A 115 3.74 8.72 -15.76
C CYS A 115 4.81 7.63 -15.85
N VAL A 116 4.72 6.72 -16.83
CA VAL A 116 5.63 5.57 -16.95
C VAL A 116 7.11 5.98 -17.01
N PRO A 117 7.56 6.91 -17.86
CA PRO A 117 8.97 7.32 -17.88
C PRO A 117 9.44 7.87 -16.54
N ARG A 118 8.62 8.67 -15.85
CA ARG A 118 8.95 9.19 -14.51
C ARG A 118 9.11 8.09 -13.47
N ILE A 119 8.27 7.06 -13.51
CA ILE A 119 8.36 5.91 -12.60
C ILE A 119 9.67 5.15 -12.83
N VAL A 120 10.02 4.94 -14.11
CA VAL A 120 11.28 4.29 -14.51
C VAL A 120 12.49 5.12 -14.08
N ASP A 121 12.49 6.42 -14.36
CA ASP A 121 13.58 7.35 -14.02
C ASP A 121 13.79 7.46 -12.49
N ALA A 122 12.69 7.43 -11.72
CA ALA A 122 12.73 7.41 -10.26
C ALA A 122 13.37 6.12 -9.70
N GLY A 123 13.47 5.06 -10.50
CA GLY A 123 14.06 3.78 -10.11
C GLY A 123 13.18 2.98 -9.14
N VAL A 124 11.86 3.11 -9.27
CA VAL A 124 10.90 2.27 -8.53
C VAL A 124 11.13 0.80 -8.88
N ALA A 125 11.13 -0.08 -7.88
CA ALA A 125 11.42 -1.50 -8.07
C ALA A 125 10.17 -2.34 -8.39
N ARG A 126 8.99 -1.91 -7.91
CA ARG A 126 7.73 -2.63 -8.06
C ARG A 126 6.54 -1.68 -8.10
#